data_AF-A0A8A3WPV6-F1
#
_entry.id   AF-A0A8A3WPV6-F1
#
_cell.length_a   1.000
_cell.length_b   1.000
_cell.length_c   1.000
_cell.angle_alpha   90.00
_cell.angle_beta   90.00
_cell.angle_gamma   90.00
#
_symmetry.space_group_name_H-M   'P 1'
#
loop_
_entity.id
_entity.type
_entity.pdbx_description
1 polymer ?
#
loop_
_entity_poly.entity_id
_entity_poly.type
_entity_poly.pdbx_seq_one_letter_code
_entity_poly.pdbx_strand_id
1 'polypeptide(L)'
;MLANLALLFLAIAGASTAAPYEAESSKKLPPCTIEDRRCRCPPGSTFKNFTSFGIVGAPAIEVQKIMGPFLNIEFQGGLIPASVSGKEGKPGASRTFHFTNNVGSYDITEVLTKFEAFPDGSFAQTYQQAPKPQSVSIPGQGTYWGNWIVIKGQQTLIANETVVAWRNWRCDQGETFPAATSHEGGIANTSAILTKAGKKTGVDVAPFTIFYEVRND
;
A
#
# COMPACT_ATOMS: atom_id res chain seq x y z
N MET A 1 61.16 12.58 51.19
CA MET A 1 59.90 12.02 50.67
C MET A 1 59.13 13.14 50.00
N LEU A 2 59.32 13.33 48.69
CA LEU A 2 58.63 14.29 47.83
C LEU A 2 58.77 13.77 46.40
N ALA A 3 57.65 13.45 45.74
CA ALA A 3 57.39 13.76 44.33
C ALA A 3 56.10 13.06 43.88
N ASN A 4 55.12 13.88 43.50
CA ASN A 4 53.95 13.51 42.72
C ASN A 4 54.35 12.79 41.43
N LEU A 5 53.67 11.68 41.12
CA LEU A 5 53.62 11.16 39.75
C LEU A 5 52.15 11.08 39.31
N ALA A 6 51.74 12.11 38.57
CA ALA A 6 50.56 12.08 37.72
C ALA A 6 50.95 11.55 36.33
N LEU A 7 49.93 11.26 35.50
CA LEU A 7 49.94 10.90 34.07
C LEU A 7 50.09 9.38 33.83
N LEU A 8 49.31 8.73 32.95
CA LEU A 8 48.71 9.22 31.72
C LEU A 8 47.57 8.25 31.29
N PHE A 9 46.32 8.70 31.24
CA PHE A 9 45.26 7.99 30.49
C PHE A 9 45.33 8.49 29.05
N LEU A 10 45.77 7.65 28.11
CA LEU A 10 45.61 7.92 26.68
C LEU A 10 44.12 7.75 26.31
N ALA A 11 43.42 8.86 26.10
CA ALA A 11 42.17 8.86 25.38
C ALA A 11 42.47 8.73 23.88
N ILE A 12 42.23 7.56 23.30
CA ILE A 12 42.24 7.38 21.85
C ILE A 12 40.94 7.99 21.32
N ALA A 13 40.99 9.26 20.92
CA ALA A 13 39.94 9.89 20.13
C ALA A 13 39.99 9.31 18.71
N GLY A 14 39.25 8.22 18.48
CA GLY A 14 38.97 7.73 17.13
C GLY A 14 38.04 8.71 16.42
N ALA A 15 38.62 9.59 15.60
CA ALA A 15 37.86 10.39 14.65
C ALA A 15 37.32 9.47 13.57
N SER A 16 36.11 8.93 13.78
CA SER A 16 35.34 8.31 12.71
C SER A 16 34.91 9.41 11.74
N THR A 17 35.73 9.69 10.73
CA THR A 17 35.29 10.45 9.56
C THR A 17 34.26 9.58 8.83
N ALA A 18 32.98 9.80 9.14
CA ALA A 18 31.91 9.34 8.28
C ALA A 18 32.20 9.95 6.89
N ALA A 19 32.58 9.10 5.95
CA ALA A 19 32.69 9.50 4.56
C ALA A 19 31.35 10.15 4.18
N PRO A 20 31.33 11.37 3.61
CA PRO A 20 30.09 11.96 3.13
C PRO A 20 29.47 10.95 2.16
N TYR A 21 28.25 10.52 2.47
CA TYR A 21 27.42 9.76 1.54
C TYR A 21 27.36 10.61 0.27
N GLU A 22 28.13 10.22 -0.74
CA GLU A 22 28.05 10.81 -2.07
C GLU A 22 26.59 10.71 -2.47
N ALA A 23 25.95 11.88 -2.57
CA ALA A 23 24.60 11.99 -3.11
C ALA A 23 24.63 11.34 -4.49
N GLU A 24 24.06 10.14 -4.55
CA GLU A 24 23.91 9.37 -5.77
C GLU A 24 23.37 10.32 -6.85
N SER A 25 24.13 10.45 -7.93
CA SER A 25 23.96 11.45 -8.99
C SER A 25 22.47 11.68 -9.31
N SER A 26 22.09 12.95 -9.48
CA SER A 26 20.75 13.47 -9.75
C SER A 26 20.10 12.96 -11.05
N LYS A 27 19.94 11.65 -11.22
CA LYS A 27 19.08 11.09 -12.26
C LYS A 27 17.65 11.53 -11.93
N LYS A 28 17.10 12.43 -12.74
CA LYS A 28 15.68 12.80 -12.67
C LYS A 28 14.86 11.51 -12.65
N LEU A 29 14.19 11.26 -11.53
CA LEU A 29 13.36 10.08 -11.37
C LEU A 29 12.28 10.05 -12.48
N PRO A 30 11.97 8.88 -13.05
CA PRO A 30 10.93 8.78 -14.07
C PRO A 30 9.55 9.11 -13.48
N PRO A 31 8.56 9.52 -14.29
CA PRO A 31 7.19 9.70 -13.82
C PRO A 31 6.65 8.42 -13.15
N CYS A 32 5.82 8.59 -12.14
CA CYS A 32 5.15 7.46 -11.49
C CYS A 32 4.18 6.74 -12.45
N THR A 33 4.26 5.42 -12.46
CA THR A 33 3.41 4.53 -13.27
C THR A 33 3.08 3.27 -12.46
N ILE A 34 2.51 2.25 -13.11
CA ILE A 34 2.23 0.95 -12.45
C ILE A 34 3.50 0.13 -12.21
N GLU A 35 4.65 0.57 -12.73
CA GLU A 35 5.93 -0.03 -12.40
C GLU A 35 6.32 0.35 -10.97
N ASP A 36 6.47 -0.64 -10.10
CA ASP A 36 6.94 -0.46 -8.73
C ASP A 36 8.44 -0.14 -8.73
N ARG A 37 8.75 1.16 -8.78
CA ARG A 37 10.11 1.70 -8.76
C ARG A 37 10.10 3.10 -8.14
N ARG A 38 11.28 3.58 -7.76
CA ARG A 38 11.45 5.01 -7.45
C ARG A 38 11.00 5.86 -8.65
N CYS A 39 10.09 6.78 -8.40
CA CYS A 39 9.47 7.61 -9.42
C CYS A 39 9.21 9.02 -8.89
N ARG A 40 8.85 9.96 -9.76
CA ARG A 40 8.51 11.34 -9.44
C ARG A 40 7.04 11.63 -9.73
N CYS A 41 6.39 12.30 -8.79
CA CYS A 41 5.05 12.85 -8.96
C CYS A 41 5.09 14.22 -9.69
N PRO A 42 3.92 14.71 -10.17
CA PRO A 42 3.83 16.06 -10.72
C PRO A 42 4.29 17.13 -9.71
N PRO A 43 4.86 18.26 -10.16
CA PRO A 43 5.27 19.34 -9.26
C PRO A 43 4.13 19.85 -8.38
N GLY A 44 4.42 20.11 -7.11
CA GLY A 44 3.45 20.59 -6.12
C GLY A 44 2.63 19.49 -5.45
N SER A 45 3.04 18.23 -5.60
CA SER A 45 2.39 17.07 -4.98
C SER A 45 3.34 16.34 -4.03
N THR A 46 2.79 15.45 -3.22
CA THR A 46 3.50 14.55 -2.32
C THR A 46 3.43 13.13 -2.88
N PHE A 47 4.59 12.55 -3.11
CA PHE A 47 4.76 11.12 -3.31
C PHE A 47 4.65 10.40 -1.96
N LYS A 48 3.77 9.40 -1.88
CA LYS A 48 3.68 8.50 -0.73
C LYS A 48 3.81 7.07 -1.22
N ASN A 49 4.69 6.30 -0.59
CA ASN A 49 4.90 4.88 -0.85
C ASN A 49 4.85 4.10 0.47
N PHE A 50 3.88 3.21 0.60
CA PHE A 50 3.66 2.43 1.81
C PHE A 50 3.12 1.04 1.48
N THR A 51 3.25 0.14 2.44
CA THR A 51 2.57 -1.16 2.42
C THR A 51 1.90 -1.38 3.76
N SER A 52 0.63 -1.79 3.71
CA SER A 52 -0.09 -2.31 4.86
C SER A 52 0.04 -3.83 4.89
N PHE A 53 0.36 -4.37 6.06
CA PHE A 53 0.57 -5.79 6.31
C PHE A 53 -0.45 -6.30 7.31
N GLY A 54 -0.72 -7.61 7.27
CA GLY A 54 -1.41 -8.32 8.33
C GLY A 54 -1.33 -9.83 8.12
N ILE A 55 -1.66 -10.61 9.14
CA ILE A 55 -1.90 -12.04 9.00
C ILE A 55 -3.38 -12.28 9.24
N VAL A 56 -4.03 -12.93 8.27
CA VAL A 56 -5.40 -13.41 8.39
C VAL A 56 -5.34 -14.88 8.78
N GLY A 57 -5.98 -15.23 9.88
CA GLY A 57 -6.06 -16.58 10.44
C GLY A 57 -6.99 -17.50 9.64
N ALA A 58 -6.75 -17.65 8.35
CA ALA A 58 -7.38 -18.64 7.49
C ALA A 58 -6.43 -19.07 6.36
N PRO A 59 -6.68 -20.22 5.72
CA PRO A 59 -5.95 -20.63 4.51
C PRO A 59 -6.10 -19.62 3.36
N ALA A 60 -5.08 -19.49 2.52
CA ALA A 60 -5.02 -18.49 1.46
C ALA A 60 -6.17 -18.60 0.48
N ILE A 61 -6.66 -19.82 0.21
CA ILE A 61 -7.82 -20.05 -0.66
C ILE A 61 -9.11 -19.41 -0.12
N GLU A 62 -9.28 -19.30 1.20
CA GLU A 62 -10.45 -18.63 1.79
C GLU A 62 -10.27 -17.11 1.77
N VAL A 63 -9.05 -16.62 2.04
CA VAL A 63 -8.72 -15.19 1.93
C VAL A 63 -8.86 -14.69 0.49
N GLN A 64 -8.42 -15.49 -0.49
CA GLN A 64 -8.52 -15.19 -1.91
C GLN A 64 -9.98 -15.04 -2.37
N LYS A 65 -10.93 -15.82 -1.83
CA LYS A 65 -12.35 -15.68 -2.20
C LYS A 65 -12.91 -14.30 -1.86
N ILE A 66 -12.34 -13.64 -0.86
CA ILE A 66 -12.80 -12.35 -0.35
C ILE A 66 -11.97 -11.19 -0.94
N MET A 67 -10.64 -11.30 -0.91
CA MET A 67 -9.74 -10.23 -1.35
C MET A 67 -9.21 -10.39 -2.79
N GLY A 68 -9.43 -11.54 -3.41
CA GLY A 68 -9.00 -11.84 -4.78
C GLY A 68 -9.89 -11.24 -5.86
N PRO A 69 -11.24 -11.20 -5.71
CA PRO A 69 -12.10 -10.49 -6.64
C PRO A 69 -11.72 -9.00 -6.72
N PHE A 70 -11.47 -8.51 -7.93
CA PHE A 70 -11.22 -7.11 -8.19
C PHE A 70 -12.53 -6.32 -8.33
N LEU A 71 -13.56 -6.85 -9.00
CA LEU A 71 -14.80 -6.12 -9.22
C LEU A 71 -15.69 -6.10 -7.97
N ASN A 72 -15.57 -7.10 -7.09
CA ASN A 72 -16.21 -7.13 -5.78
C ASN A 72 -15.20 -6.81 -4.67
N ILE A 73 -15.40 -5.69 -3.96
CA ILE A 73 -14.50 -5.22 -2.91
C ILE A 73 -15.14 -5.30 -1.52
N GLU A 74 -15.96 -6.33 -1.27
CA GLU A 74 -16.70 -6.49 0.00
C GLU A 74 -15.83 -6.35 1.26
N PHE A 75 -14.56 -6.73 1.17
CA PHE A 75 -13.60 -6.60 2.25
C PHE A 75 -13.33 -5.15 2.67
N GLN A 76 -13.65 -4.15 1.84
CA GLN A 76 -13.56 -2.73 2.17
C GLN A 76 -14.80 -2.18 2.91
N GLY A 77 -15.56 -3.04 3.60
CA GLY A 77 -16.49 -2.61 4.65
C GLY A 77 -17.72 -1.85 4.15
N GLY A 78 -18.25 -2.21 2.97
CA GLY A 78 -19.44 -1.59 2.39
C GLY A 78 -19.16 -0.60 1.27
N LEU A 79 -17.90 -0.45 0.85
CA LEU A 79 -17.58 0.25 -0.40
C LEU A 79 -18.12 -0.54 -1.59
N ILE A 80 -19.09 0.03 -2.31
CA ILE A 80 -19.73 -0.58 -3.48
C ILE A 80 -19.39 0.27 -4.71
N PRO A 81 -18.81 -0.32 -5.77
CA PRO A 81 -18.63 0.39 -7.03
C PRO A 81 -19.96 0.88 -7.60
N ALA A 82 -20.00 2.14 -8.03
CA ALA A 82 -21.15 2.72 -8.74
C ALA A 82 -21.32 2.08 -10.13
N SER A 83 -20.23 1.63 -10.74
CA SER A 83 -20.26 0.81 -11.96
C SER A 83 -19.03 -0.10 -12.03
N VAL A 84 -19.19 -1.20 -12.77
CA VAL A 84 -18.12 -2.15 -13.08
C VAL A 84 -18.14 -2.46 -14.57
N SER A 85 -16.98 -2.77 -15.14
CA SER A 85 -16.85 -3.20 -16.54
C SER A 85 -15.80 -4.30 -16.70
N GLY A 86 -15.89 -5.06 -17.79
CA GLY A 86 -14.99 -6.18 -18.06
C GLY A 86 -15.33 -7.44 -17.26
N LYS A 87 -14.34 -8.35 -17.16
CA LYS A 87 -14.50 -9.67 -16.52
C LYS A 87 -13.60 -9.78 -15.30
N GLU A 88 -14.14 -10.32 -14.21
CA GLU A 88 -13.40 -10.59 -12.98
C GLU A 88 -12.06 -11.32 -13.24
N GLY A 89 -11.01 -10.87 -12.57
CA GLY A 89 -9.65 -11.42 -12.70
C GLY A 89 -9.00 -11.24 -14.07
N LYS A 90 -9.56 -10.43 -14.98
CA LYS A 90 -8.98 -10.16 -16.31
C LYS A 90 -8.42 -8.73 -16.41
N PRO A 91 -7.17 -8.54 -16.87
CA PRO A 91 -6.65 -7.22 -17.16
C PRO A 91 -7.60 -6.40 -18.04
N GLY A 92 -7.78 -5.13 -17.70
CA GLY A 92 -8.76 -4.23 -18.32
C GLY A 92 -10.12 -4.20 -17.64
N ALA A 93 -10.43 -5.12 -16.71
CA ALA A 93 -11.59 -4.96 -15.84
C ALA A 93 -11.48 -3.66 -15.03
N SER A 94 -12.60 -2.95 -14.85
CA SER A 94 -12.63 -1.67 -14.16
C SER A 94 -13.76 -1.57 -13.16
N ARG A 95 -13.56 -0.76 -12.12
CA ARG A 95 -14.58 -0.39 -11.14
C ARG A 95 -14.52 1.11 -10.89
N THR A 96 -15.66 1.77 -10.88
CA THR A 96 -15.78 3.21 -10.64
C THR A 96 -16.54 3.45 -9.36
N PHE A 97 -15.99 4.28 -8.48
CA PHE A 97 -16.61 4.70 -7.24
C PHE A 97 -17.08 6.14 -7.38
N HIS A 98 -18.30 6.41 -6.90
CA HIS A 98 -18.84 7.76 -6.79
C HIS A 98 -18.75 8.19 -5.32
N PHE A 99 -17.97 9.24 -5.06
CA PHE A 99 -17.80 9.79 -3.72
C PHE A 99 -18.48 11.15 -3.62
N THR A 100 -19.14 11.39 -2.50
CA THR A 100 -19.77 12.67 -2.18
C THR A 100 -19.27 13.14 -0.82
N ASN A 101 -18.86 14.40 -0.74
CA ASN A 101 -18.53 15.09 0.50
C ASN A 101 -19.37 16.37 0.63
N ASN A 102 -19.17 17.13 1.70
CA ASN A 102 -19.95 18.35 1.98
C ASN A 102 -19.72 19.50 0.97
N VAL A 103 -18.74 19.37 0.08
CA VAL A 103 -18.29 20.42 -0.85
C VAL A 103 -18.50 20.01 -2.32
N GLY A 104 -18.77 18.74 -2.60
CA GLY A 104 -19.09 18.25 -3.94
C GLY A 104 -18.97 16.73 -4.07
N SER A 105 -19.03 16.24 -5.31
CA SER A 105 -18.84 14.84 -5.65
C SER A 105 -17.72 14.66 -6.68
N TYR A 106 -17.15 13.45 -6.70
CA TYR A 106 -16.08 13.08 -7.62
C TYR A 106 -16.09 11.56 -7.85
N ASP A 107 -15.58 11.17 -9.01
CA ASP A 107 -15.44 9.76 -9.38
C ASP A 107 -13.97 9.33 -9.35
N ILE A 108 -13.74 8.09 -8.91
CA ILE A 108 -12.46 7.42 -9.07
C ILE A 108 -12.72 6.10 -9.80
N THR A 109 -12.08 5.93 -10.95
CA THR A 109 -12.07 4.66 -11.67
C THR A 109 -10.75 3.94 -11.45
N GLU A 110 -10.81 2.68 -11.07
CA GLU A 110 -9.66 1.79 -10.98
C GLU A 110 -9.72 0.73 -12.09
N VAL A 111 -8.57 0.34 -12.62
CA VAL A 111 -8.42 -0.66 -13.68
C VAL A 111 -7.41 -1.72 -13.26
N LEU A 112 -7.83 -2.98 -13.33
CA LEU A 112 -6.99 -4.14 -13.10
C LEU A 112 -5.97 -4.29 -14.24
N THR A 113 -4.70 -4.35 -13.90
CA THR A 113 -3.61 -4.55 -14.88
C THR A 113 -3.08 -5.98 -14.84
N LYS A 114 -3.15 -6.64 -13.68
CA LYS A 114 -2.67 -8.02 -13.52
C LYS A 114 -3.42 -8.73 -12.39
N PHE A 115 -3.74 -10.00 -12.61
CA PHE A 115 -4.22 -10.92 -11.58
C PHE A 115 -3.52 -12.26 -11.74
N GLU A 116 -3.04 -12.79 -10.63
CA GLU A 116 -2.39 -14.10 -10.52
C GLU A 116 -2.99 -14.85 -9.35
N ALA A 117 -3.29 -16.12 -9.57
CA ALA A 117 -3.76 -17.05 -8.56
C ALA A 117 -2.91 -18.31 -8.63
N PHE A 118 -2.58 -18.87 -7.48
CA PHE A 118 -1.72 -20.03 -7.35
C PHE A 118 -2.48 -21.24 -6.77
N PRO A 119 -2.01 -22.48 -6.99
CA PRO A 119 -2.74 -23.68 -6.55
C PRO A 119 -2.97 -23.78 -5.03
N ASP A 120 -2.14 -23.14 -4.22
CA ASP A 120 -2.26 -23.07 -2.74
C ASP A 120 -3.26 -22.01 -2.27
N GLY A 121 -3.89 -21.28 -3.21
CA GLY A 121 -4.77 -20.15 -2.92
C GLY A 121 -4.05 -18.83 -2.71
N SER A 122 -2.71 -18.79 -2.80
CA SER A 122 -1.99 -17.52 -2.85
C SER A 122 -2.45 -16.73 -4.08
N PHE A 123 -2.42 -15.40 -4.00
CA PHE A 123 -2.86 -14.53 -5.08
C PHE A 123 -2.12 -13.20 -5.09
N ALA A 124 -2.09 -12.57 -6.27
CA ALA A 124 -1.61 -11.22 -6.44
C ALA A 124 -2.53 -10.48 -7.41
N GLN A 125 -2.92 -9.25 -7.06
CA GLN A 125 -3.57 -8.34 -7.99
C GLN A 125 -2.82 -7.01 -8.05
N THR A 126 -2.78 -6.43 -9.24
CA THR A 126 -2.15 -5.13 -9.50
C THR A 126 -3.13 -4.29 -10.29
N TYR A 127 -3.37 -3.07 -9.81
CA TYR A 127 -4.33 -2.15 -10.42
C TYR A 127 -3.92 -0.70 -10.19
N GLN A 128 -4.56 0.20 -10.91
CA GLN A 128 -4.24 1.62 -10.95
C GLN A 128 -5.50 2.44 -11.14
N GLN A 129 -5.46 3.72 -10.82
CA GLN A 129 -6.48 4.67 -11.28
C GLN A 129 -6.41 4.85 -12.80
N ALA A 130 -7.57 5.12 -13.43
CA ALA A 130 -7.70 5.39 -14.87
C ALA A 130 -8.55 6.63 -15.17
N PRO A 131 -8.26 7.34 -16.29
CA PRO A 131 -7.05 7.21 -17.13
C PRO A 131 -5.73 7.71 -16.51
N LYS A 132 -4.61 7.52 -17.23
CA LYS A 132 -3.24 7.91 -16.84
C LYS A 132 -2.70 9.05 -17.72
N PRO A 133 -2.02 10.06 -17.14
CA PRO A 133 -2.25 10.58 -15.80
C PRO A 133 -3.57 11.35 -15.80
N GLN A 134 -4.54 10.94 -14.98
CA GLN A 134 -5.73 11.73 -14.71
C GLN A 134 -5.61 12.30 -13.30
N SER A 135 -5.66 13.62 -13.19
CA SER A 135 -5.83 14.28 -11.91
C SER A 135 -7.32 14.31 -11.56
N VAL A 136 -7.67 13.89 -10.35
CA VAL A 136 -9.00 14.07 -9.77
C VAL A 136 -8.91 15.19 -8.73
N SER A 137 -9.62 16.27 -8.97
CA SER A 137 -9.80 17.32 -7.96
C SER A 137 -10.83 16.86 -6.94
N ILE A 138 -10.43 16.79 -5.68
CA ILE A 138 -11.28 16.35 -4.58
C ILE A 138 -11.76 17.62 -3.86
N PRO A 139 -13.07 17.94 -3.96
CA PRO A 139 -13.62 19.20 -3.43
C PRO A 139 -13.22 19.42 -1.96
N GLY A 140 -12.53 20.53 -1.71
CA GLY A 140 -12.09 20.93 -0.36
C GLY A 140 -10.88 20.19 0.21
N GLN A 141 -10.25 19.26 -0.51
CA GLN A 141 -9.12 18.47 0.01
C GLN A 141 -7.85 18.53 -0.83
N GLY A 142 -7.95 18.83 -2.12
CA GLY A 142 -6.79 19.00 -3.00
C GLY A 142 -6.95 18.24 -4.32
N THR A 143 -5.83 17.85 -4.91
CA THR A 143 -5.79 17.10 -6.17
C THR A 143 -5.08 15.78 -5.98
N TYR A 144 -5.59 14.76 -6.66
CA TYR A 144 -5.08 13.40 -6.63
C TYR A 144 -4.66 12.96 -8.02
N TRP A 145 -3.38 12.66 -8.23
CA TRP A 145 -2.78 12.36 -9.55
C TRP A 145 -2.61 10.86 -9.83
N GLY A 146 -3.12 10.01 -8.95
CA GLY A 146 -3.20 8.57 -9.15
C GLY A 146 -2.67 7.76 -7.97
N ASN A 147 -3.20 6.54 -7.87
CA ASN A 147 -2.57 5.41 -7.17
C ASN A 147 -2.18 4.32 -8.15
N TRP A 148 -1.22 3.55 -7.66
CA TRP A 148 -0.88 2.24 -8.17
C TRP A 148 -0.79 1.31 -6.98
N ILE A 149 -1.41 0.15 -7.11
CA ILE A 149 -1.68 -0.74 -6.00
C ILE A 149 -1.29 -2.15 -6.36
N VAL A 150 -0.70 -2.84 -5.39
CA VAL A 150 -0.49 -4.29 -5.42
C VAL A 150 -1.04 -4.89 -4.13
N ILE A 151 -1.93 -5.86 -4.25
CA ILE A 151 -2.38 -6.70 -3.13
C ILE A 151 -1.82 -8.09 -3.36
N LYS A 152 -1.17 -8.66 -2.34
CA LYS A 152 -0.71 -10.04 -2.33
C LYS A 152 -1.23 -10.74 -1.08
N GLY A 153 -1.86 -11.89 -1.25
CA GLY A 153 -2.10 -12.85 -0.19
C GLY A 153 -1.23 -14.07 -0.42
N GLN A 154 -0.40 -14.42 0.56
CA GLN A 154 0.52 -15.54 0.45
C GLN A 154 0.28 -16.53 1.58
N GLN A 155 0.07 -17.79 1.20
CA GLN A 155 -0.01 -18.91 2.12
C GLN A 155 1.31 -18.99 2.91
N THR A 156 1.21 -19.08 4.23
CA THR A 156 2.37 -19.29 5.08
C THR A 156 2.69 -20.78 5.23
N LEU A 157 3.77 -21.10 5.94
CA LEU A 157 4.06 -22.47 6.37
C LEU A 157 3.02 -23.03 7.35
N ILE A 158 2.19 -22.18 7.96
CA ILE A 158 1.08 -22.55 8.83
C ILE A 158 -0.20 -22.60 7.97
N ALA A 159 -0.80 -23.79 7.84
CA ALA A 159 -1.90 -24.04 6.90
C ALA A 159 -3.12 -23.10 7.08
N ASN A 160 -3.35 -22.62 8.31
CA ASN A 160 -4.47 -21.75 8.65
C ASN A 160 -4.08 -20.27 8.73
N GLU A 161 -3.00 -19.85 8.07
CA GLU A 161 -2.53 -18.46 8.07
C GLU A 161 -2.14 -17.99 6.68
N THR A 162 -2.57 -16.77 6.37
CA THR A 162 -2.23 -16.05 5.14
C THR A 162 -1.62 -14.70 5.49
N VAL A 163 -0.44 -14.41 4.98
CA VAL A 163 0.14 -13.06 5.04
C VAL A 163 -0.46 -12.24 3.92
N VAL A 164 -1.00 -11.06 4.27
CA VAL A 164 -1.50 -10.09 3.31
C VAL A 164 -0.57 -8.89 3.29
N ALA A 165 -0.16 -8.48 2.08
CA ALA A 165 0.58 -7.25 1.84
C ALA A 165 -0.16 -6.41 0.80
N TRP A 166 -0.54 -5.19 1.19
CA TRP A 166 -1.25 -4.23 0.36
C TRP A 166 -0.41 -2.97 0.18
N ARG A 167 0.33 -2.95 -0.92
CA ARG A 167 1.21 -1.86 -1.30
C ARG A 167 0.46 -0.80 -2.09
N ASN A 168 0.77 0.46 -1.80
CA ASN A 168 0.33 1.59 -2.59
C ASN A 168 1.43 2.64 -2.71
N TRP A 169 1.69 3.04 -3.94
CA TRP A 169 2.38 4.30 -4.22
C TRP A 169 1.42 5.24 -4.93
N ARG A 170 1.48 6.51 -4.57
CA ARG A 170 0.48 7.51 -4.99
C ARG A 170 1.07 8.91 -5.02
N CYS A 171 0.40 9.77 -5.78
CA CYS A 171 0.71 11.19 -5.91
C CYS A 171 -0.52 12.01 -5.52
N ASP A 172 -0.44 12.81 -4.46
CA ASP A 172 -1.55 13.62 -3.97
C ASP A 172 -1.10 14.99 -3.45
N GLN A 173 -2.03 15.93 -3.31
CA GLN A 173 -1.81 17.18 -2.59
C GLN A 173 -2.62 17.11 -1.31
N GLY A 174 -1.93 17.18 -0.16
CA GLY A 174 -2.56 16.97 1.14
C GLY A 174 -2.83 15.50 1.45
N GLU A 175 -3.86 15.21 2.25
CA GLU A 175 -4.35 13.86 2.52
C GLU A 175 -5.76 13.74 1.94
N THR A 176 -5.85 13.34 0.68
CA THR A 176 -7.13 13.30 -0.04
C THR A 176 -7.99 12.07 0.30
N PHE A 177 -7.40 11.03 0.88
CA PHE A 177 -8.13 9.89 1.44
C PHE A 177 -7.18 9.11 2.37
N PRO A 178 -7.65 8.67 3.55
CA PRO A 178 -6.83 7.97 4.54
C PRO A 178 -6.53 6.52 4.11
N ALA A 179 -5.65 6.36 3.12
CA ALA A 179 -5.41 5.07 2.45
C ALA A 179 -4.89 3.99 3.38
N ALA A 180 -3.93 4.33 4.24
CA ALA A 180 -3.35 3.38 5.20
C ALA A 180 -4.43 2.80 6.12
N THR A 181 -5.30 3.65 6.67
CA THR A 181 -6.43 3.22 7.50
C THR A 181 -7.43 2.38 6.72
N SER A 182 -7.71 2.74 5.47
CA SER A 182 -8.58 1.93 4.60
C SER A 182 -7.98 0.54 4.32
N HIS A 183 -6.68 0.44 4.05
CA HIS A 183 -6.02 -0.83 3.81
C HIS A 183 -6.03 -1.73 5.06
N GLU A 184 -5.65 -1.17 6.21
CA GLU A 184 -5.69 -1.89 7.50
C GLU A 184 -7.10 -2.36 7.83
N GLY A 185 -8.10 -1.49 7.64
CA GLY A 185 -9.52 -1.81 7.79
C GLY A 185 -9.97 -2.93 6.85
N GLY A 186 -9.51 -2.92 5.60
CA GLY A 186 -9.83 -3.97 4.63
C GLY A 186 -9.25 -5.34 4.98
N ILE A 187 -8.01 -5.38 5.48
CA ILE A 187 -7.37 -6.62 5.95
C ILE A 187 -8.11 -7.13 7.20
N ALA A 188 -8.40 -6.26 8.17
CA ALA A 188 -9.13 -6.62 9.39
C ALA A 188 -10.55 -7.12 9.09
N ASN A 189 -11.27 -6.45 8.19
CA ASN A 189 -12.62 -6.83 7.81
C ASN A 189 -12.66 -8.16 7.04
N THR A 190 -11.62 -8.51 6.29
CA THR A 190 -11.48 -9.86 5.71
C THR A 190 -11.54 -10.94 6.78
N SER A 191 -10.82 -10.76 7.89
CA SER A 191 -10.91 -11.68 9.04
C SER A 191 -12.31 -11.70 9.67
N ALA A 192 -12.98 -10.55 9.78
CA ALA A 192 -14.34 -10.46 10.30
C ALA A 192 -15.35 -11.24 9.42
N ILE A 193 -15.24 -11.12 8.09
CA ILE A 193 -16.06 -11.88 7.13
C ILE A 193 -15.84 -13.39 7.31
N LEU A 194 -14.58 -13.83 7.38
CA LEU A 194 -14.23 -15.24 7.60
C LEU A 194 -14.72 -15.78 8.93
N THR A 195 -14.65 -14.96 9.99
CA THR A 195 -15.19 -15.31 11.32
C THR A 195 -16.69 -15.55 11.23
N LYS A 196 -17.44 -14.62 10.62
CA LYS A 196 -18.89 -14.74 10.44
C LYS A 196 -19.27 -15.97 9.60
N ALA A 197 -18.44 -16.35 8.64
CA ALA A 197 -18.63 -17.53 7.80
C ALA A 197 -18.18 -18.85 8.46
N GLY A 198 -17.61 -18.83 9.66
CA GLY A 198 -17.04 -20.02 10.31
C GLY A 198 -15.81 -20.59 9.59
N LYS A 199 -15.09 -19.75 8.84
CA LYS A 199 -13.92 -20.11 8.03
C LYS A 199 -12.58 -19.66 8.64
N LYS A 200 -12.63 -18.86 9.70
CA LYS A 200 -11.43 -18.47 10.46
C LYS A 200 -11.00 -19.62 11.37
N THR A 201 -9.86 -20.24 11.05
CA THR A 201 -9.32 -21.41 11.76
C THR A 201 -7.97 -21.16 12.43
N GLY A 202 -7.35 -20.00 12.18
CA GLY A 202 -6.07 -19.56 12.74
C GLY A 202 -6.17 -18.27 13.56
N VAL A 203 -5.01 -17.71 13.89
CA VAL A 203 -4.86 -16.46 14.65
C VAL A 203 -4.53 -15.31 13.71
N ASP A 204 -5.03 -14.12 14.04
CA ASP A 204 -4.70 -12.92 13.26
C ASP A 204 -3.48 -12.22 13.86
N VAL A 205 -2.72 -11.55 13.01
CA VAL A 205 -1.85 -10.44 13.42
C VAL A 205 -2.50 -9.15 12.94
N ALA A 206 -2.73 -8.24 13.88
CA ALA A 206 -3.39 -6.96 13.63
C ALA A 206 -2.72 -6.22 12.46
N PRO A 207 -3.49 -5.67 11.52
CA PRO A 207 -2.91 -4.96 10.40
C PRO A 207 -2.15 -3.71 10.83
N PHE A 208 -1.07 -3.38 10.11
CA PHE A 208 -0.26 -2.18 10.33
C PHE A 208 0.36 -1.70 9.02
N THR A 209 0.69 -0.41 8.94
CA THR A 209 1.27 0.21 7.75
C THR A 209 2.69 0.70 7.97
N ILE A 210 3.57 0.42 7.02
CA ILE A 210 4.92 0.99 6.94
C ILE A 210 4.98 1.96 5.76
N PHE A 211 5.35 3.21 6.04
CA PHE A 211 5.69 4.21 5.02
C PHE A 211 7.18 4.09 4.68
N TYR A 212 7.49 3.72 3.44
CA TYR A 212 8.87 3.62 2.94
C TYR A 212 9.40 4.97 2.46
N GLU A 213 8.52 5.81 1.92
CA GLU A 213 8.88 7.13 1.41
C GLU A 213 7.68 8.07 1.47
N VAL A 214 7.94 9.28 1.96
CA VAL A 214 7.05 10.43 1.84
C VAL A 214 7.91 11.59 1.36
N ARG A 215 7.61 12.13 0.18
CA ARG A 215 8.46 13.14 -0.47
C ARG A 215 7.62 14.17 -1.19
N ASN A 216 7.94 15.45 -1.01
CA ASN A 216 7.31 16.53 -1.78
C ASN A 216 8.09 16.73 -3.10
N ASP A 217 7.38 16.80 -4.22
CA ASP A 217 7.94 16.86 -5.59
C ASP A 217 7.66 18.14 -6.36
#